data_AF-A0A133ZV06-F1
#
_entry.id   AF-A0A133ZV06-F1
#
_cell.length_a   1.000
_cell.length_b   1.000
_cell.length_c   1.000
_cell.angle_alpha   90.00
_cell.angle_beta   90.00
_cell.angle_gamma   90.00
#
_symmetry.space_group_name_H-M   'P 1'
#
loop_
_entity.id
_entity.type
_entity.pdbx_description
1 polymer ?
#
loop_
_entity_poly.entity_id
_entity_poly.type
_entity_poly.pdbx_seq_one_letter_code
_entity_poly.pdbx_strand_id
1 'polypeptide(L)'
;MIEIINGECIEELRKLDSSTVDLIITDPPYNIANFMNGRDTNLQKMRSNFFGAAGWDDLDFNDWKDHMRLFLKNQVGYLRMVLP
;
A
#
# COMPACT_ATOMS: atom_id res chain seq x y z
N MET A 1 -19.34 0.60 -15.39
CA MET A 1 -18.95 1.96 -14.97
C MET A 1 -17.78 1.80 -14.02
N ILE A 2 -16.75 2.66 -14.12
CA ILE A 2 -15.57 2.59 -13.25
C ILE A 2 -15.71 3.69 -12.21
N GLU A 3 -15.54 3.35 -10.95
CA GLU A 3 -15.51 4.30 -9.83
C GLU A 3 -14.06 4.57 -9.43
N ILE A 4 -13.72 5.83 -9.21
CA ILE A 4 -12.38 6.26 -8.78
C ILE A 4 -12.55 7.05 -7.50
N ILE A 5 -11.95 6.55 -6.41
CA ILE A 5 -12.00 7.17 -5.09
C ILE A 5 -10.63 7.78 -4.80
N ASN A 6 -10.61 9.07 -4.48
CA ASN A 6 -9.40 9.77 -4.01
C ASN A 6 -9.55 10.05 -2.52
N GLY A 7 -8.93 9.22 -1.70
CA GLY A 7 -8.97 9.29 -0.24
C GLY A 7 -7.88 8.43 0.39
N GLU A 8 -7.79 8.47 1.72
CA GLU A 8 -6.89 7.58 2.46
C GLU A 8 -7.40 6.14 2.31
N CYS A 9 -6.51 5.24 1.88
CA CYS A 9 -6.90 3.91 1.41
C CYS A 9 -7.60 3.07 2.49
N ILE A 10 -7.12 3.09 3.73
CA ILE A 10 -7.72 2.31 4.83
C ILE A 10 -9.10 2.85 5.18
N GLU A 11 -9.26 4.17 5.27
CA GLU A 11 -10.53 4.80 5.60
C GLU A 11 -11.58 4.59 4.50
N GLU A 12 -11.18 4.58 3.22
CA GLU A 12 -12.10 4.28 2.12
C GLU A 12 -12.46 2.79 2.04
N LEU A 13 -11.48 1.89 2.23
CA LEU A 13 -11.73 0.45 2.29
C LEU A 13 -12.74 0.10 3.40
N ARG A 14 -12.67 0.76 4.56
CA ARG A 14 -13.61 0.56 5.68
C ARG A 14 -15.07 0.87 5.36
N LYS A 15 -15.35 1.64 4.31
CA LYS A 15 -16.72 1.96 3.89
C LYS A 15 -17.33 0.88 2.99
N LEU A 16 -16.52 -0.06 2.49
CA LEU A 16 -17.00 -1.16 1.68
C LEU A 16 -17.69 -2.20 2.57
N ASP A 17 -18.82 -2.71 2.09
CA ASP A 17 -19.49 -3.83 2.72
C ASP A 17 -18.62 -5.09 2.62
N SER A 18 -18.68 -5.92 3.66
CA SER A 18 -17.96 -7.21 3.69
C SER A 18 -18.38 -8.13 2.55
N SER A 19 -17.47 -8.99 2.07
CA SER A 19 -17.77 -9.99 1.02
C SER A 19 -18.38 -9.41 -0.26
N THR A 20 -17.91 -8.25 -0.71
CA THR A 20 -18.37 -7.59 -1.94
C THR A 20 -17.34 -7.59 -3.06
N VAL A 21 -16.08 -7.92 -2.76
CA VAL A 21 -14.97 -7.86 -3.70
C VAL A 21 -14.54 -9.27 -4.12
N ASP A 22 -14.39 -9.51 -5.42
CA ASP A 22 -13.93 -10.79 -5.96
C ASP A 22 -12.40 -10.87 -6.12
N LEU A 23 -11.72 -9.73 -6.38
CA LEU A 23 -10.28 -9.66 -6.60
C LEU A 23 -9.72 -8.32 -6.11
N ILE A 24 -8.58 -8.36 -5.41
CA ILE A 24 -7.80 -7.20 -5.00
C ILE A 24 -6.42 -7.26 -5.66
N ILE A 25 -6.03 -6.17 -6.32
CA ILE A 25 -4.67 -5.97 -6.87
C ILE A 25 -4.13 -4.69 -6.25
N THR A 26 -2.92 -4.74 -5.69
CA THR A 26 -2.32 -3.61 -4.99
C THR A 26 -0.80 -3.61 -5.16
N ASP A 27 -0.23 -2.40 -5.22
CA ASP A 27 1.20 -2.11 -5.25
C ASP A 27 1.54 -1.19 -4.06
N PRO A 28 1.58 -1.73 -2.82
CA PRO A 28 1.71 -0.95 -1.60
C PRO A 28 3.18 -0.52 -1.36
N PRO A 29 3.45 0.36 -0.36
CA PRO A 29 4.81 0.65 0.09
C PRO A 29 5.58 -0.64 0.41
N TYR A 30 6.84 -0.74 -0.03
CA TYR A 30 7.68 -1.93 0.16
C TYR A 30 8.79 -1.76 1.19
N ASN A 31 8.91 -0.56 1.76
CA ASN A 31 9.99 -0.11 2.63
C ASN A 31 11.39 -0.23 2.01
N ILE A 32 11.47 -0.06 0.69
CA ILE A 32 12.70 -0.19 -0.08
C ILE A 32 13.44 1.15 -0.13
N ALA A 33 12.72 2.27 -0.16
CA ALA A 33 13.30 3.61 -0.19
C ALA A 33 14.30 3.83 0.96
N ASN A 34 13.86 3.56 2.19
CA ASN A 34 14.70 3.66 3.40
C ASN A 34 15.88 2.68 3.39
N PHE A 35 15.69 1.48 2.84
CA PHE A 35 16.78 0.51 2.69
C PHE A 35 17.84 0.97 1.67
N MET A 36 17.42 1.65 0.60
CA MET A 36 18.32 2.11 -0.47
C MET A 36 18.99 3.45 -0.19
N ASN A 37 18.44 4.24 0.74
CA ASN A 37 19.03 5.50 1.21
C ASN A 37 20.41 5.25 1.85
N GLY A 38 21.41 6.05 1.45
CA GLY A 38 22.78 5.93 1.94
C GLY A 38 23.61 4.78 1.34
N ARG A 39 23.10 4.09 0.31
CA ARG A 39 23.84 3.07 -0.46
C ARG A 39 24.20 3.58 -1.85
N ASP A 40 25.19 2.94 -2.50
CA ASP A 40 25.64 3.22 -3.87
C ASP A 40 24.62 2.78 -4.95
N THR A 41 23.36 3.19 -4.79
CA THR A 41 22.23 2.79 -5.64
C THR A 41 22.01 3.77 -6.81
N ASN A 42 22.82 4.82 -6.95
CA ASN A 42 22.64 5.93 -7.90
C ASN A 42 21.25 6.61 -7.84
N LEU A 43 20.46 6.37 -6.79
CA LEU A 43 19.11 6.92 -6.64
C LEU A 43 19.07 8.45 -6.66
N GLN A 44 20.13 9.09 -6.17
CA GLN A 44 20.30 10.55 -6.18
C GLN A 44 20.32 11.18 -7.59
N LYS A 45 20.50 10.36 -8.64
CA LYS A 45 20.44 10.80 -10.06
C LYS A 45 19.04 10.65 -10.67
N MET A 46 18.08 10.08 -9.94
CA MET A 46 16.70 9.95 -10.40
C MET A 46 15.93 11.26 -10.21
N ARG A 47 14.87 11.44 -11.01
CA ARG A 47 13.95 12.60 -10.93
C ARG A 47 13.37 12.77 -9.52
N SER A 48 13.06 13.99 -9.09
CA SER A 48 12.62 14.30 -7.72
C SER A 48 11.36 13.56 -7.24
N ASN A 49 10.55 12.98 -8.14
CA ASN A 49 9.34 12.21 -7.81
C ASN A 49 9.49 10.70 -8.07
N PHE A 50 10.70 10.14 -8.03
CA PHE A 50 10.87 8.68 -8.04
C PHE A 50 10.43 8.06 -6.71
N PHE A 51 10.19 6.75 -6.66
CA PHE A 51 9.61 6.08 -5.50
C PHE A 51 10.32 6.39 -4.17
N GLY A 52 11.66 6.48 -4.16
CA GLY A 52 12.44 6.77 -2.96
C GLY A 52 12.60 8.26 -2.61
N ALA A 53 12.00 9.17 -3.37
CA ALA A 53 11.92 10.60 -3.05
C ALA A 53 10.49 11.15 -3.02
N ALA A 54 9.50 10.29 -3.31
CA ALA A 54 8.09 10.69 -3.42
C ALA A 54 7.34 10.67 -2.08
N GLY A 55 8.00 10.30 -0.97
CA GLY A 55 7.47 10.46 0.39
C GLY A 55 6.51 9.37 0.88
N TRP A 56 6.12 8.42 0.02
CA TRP A 56 5.11 7.40 0.34
C TRP A 56 5.71 6.08 0.87
N ASP A 57 7.03 5.91 0.82
CA ASP A 57 7.75 4.70 1.27
C ASP A 57 8.78 5.00 2.39
N ASP A 58 8.54 6.08 3.13
CA ASP A 58 9.50 6.67 4.08
C ASP A 58 9.29 6.22 5.54
N LEU A 59 8.31 5.35 5.80
CA LEU A 59 8.04 4.80 7.13
C LEU A 59 9.25 4.02 7.66
N ASP A 60 9.50 4.04 8.97
CA ASP A 60 10.44 3.07 9.54
C ASP A 60 9.88 1.65 9.46
N PHE A 61 10.74 0.65 9.67
CA PHE A 61 10.38 -0.74 9.49
C PHE A 61 9.19 -1.20 10.38
N ASN A 62 9.12 -0.74 11.63
CA ASN A 62 8.05 -1.15 12.54
C ASN A 62 6.73 -0.50 12.14
N ASP A 63 6.76 0.80 11.86
CA ASP A 63 5.59 1.53 11.40
C ASP A 63 5.06 0.95 10.07
N TRP A 64 5.95 0.74 9.10
CA TRP A 64 5.60 0.09 7.83
C TRP A 64 4.97 -1.27 8.05
N LYS A 65 5.55 -2.11 8.91
CA LYS A 65 5.06 -3.46 9.20
C LYS A 65 3.66 -3.43 9.83
N ASP A 66 3.41 -2.52 10.74
CA ASP A 66 2.10 -2.40 11.39
C ASP A 66 1.05 -1.82 10.44
N HIS A 67 1.43 -0.85 9.59
CA HIS A 67 0.59 -0.37 8.50
C HIS A 67 0.22 -1.48 7.51
N MET A 68 1.19 -2.29 7.06
CA MET A 68 0.96 -3.39 6.12
C MET A 68 0.11 -4.51 6.73
N ARG A 69 0.29 -4.81 8.02
CA ARG A 69 -0.59 -5.74 8.74
C ARG A 69 -2.03 -5.23 8.80
N LEU A 70 -2.22 -3.95 9.12
CA LEU A 70 -3.53 -3.34 9.14
C LEU A 70 -4.18 -3.40 7.75
N PHE A 71 -3.44 -3.02 6.71
CA PHE A 71 -3.89 -3.05 5.31
C PHE A 71 -4.36 -4.44 4.89
N LEU A 72 -3.51 -5.46 5.02
CA LEU A 72 -3.83 -6.84 4.64
C LEU A 72 -5.00 -7.41 5.47
N LYS A 73 -5.07 -7.07 6.76
CA LYS A 73 -6.18 -7.52 7.62
C LYS A 73 -7.53 -6.97 7.16
N ASN A 74 -7.59 -5.69 6.77
CA ASN A 74 -8.83 -5.10 6.27
C ASN A 74 -9.27 -5.81 4.96
N GLN A 75 -8.34 -6.07 4.04
CA GLN A 75 -8.64 -6.72 2.75
C GLN A 75 -9.37 -8.05 2.88
N VAL A 76 -8.99 -8.89 3.85
CA VAL A 76 -9.60 -10.21 4.06
C VAL A 76 -11.11 -10.11 4.35
N GLY A 77 -11.57 -9.04 5.01
CA GLY A 77 -12.99 -8.87 5.33
C GLY A 77 -13.88 -8.56 4.11
N TYR A 78 -13.30 -8.04 3.02
CA TYR A 78 -14.05 -7.65 1.83
C TYR A 78 -14.08 -8.72 0.75
N LEU A 79 -13.09 -9.63 0.76
CA LEU A 79 -13.01 -10.72 -0.19
C LEU A 79 -14.17 -11.70 0.03
N ARG A 80 -14.89 -12.01 -1.04
CA ARG A 80 -15.86 -13.10 -1.02
C ARG A 80 -15.15 -14.42 -0.78
N MET A 81 -15.54 -15.11 0.30
CA MET A 81 -15.17 -16.52 0.46
C MET A 81 -15.97 -17.35 -0.54
N VAL A 82 -15.27 -17.96 -1.49
CA VAL A 82 -15.83 -19.06 -2.27
C VAL A 82 -15.82 -20.28 -1.34
N LEU A 83 -16.95 -20.55 -0.68
CA LEU A 83 -17.16 -21.83 -0.02
C LEU A 83 -17.29 -22.90 -1.12
N PRO A 84 -16.59 -24.05 -1.00
CA PRO A 84 -16.65 -25.13 -1.97
C PRO A 84 -18.04 -25.78 -2.05
#